data_AF-A0A9E4MGJ1-F1
#
_entry.id   AF-A0A9E4MGJ1-F1
#
_cell.length_a   1.000
_cell.length_b   1.000
_cell.length_c   1.000
_cell.angle_alpha   90.00
_cell.angle_beta   90.00
_cell.angle_gamma   90.00
#
_symmetry.space_group_name_H-M   'P 1'
#
loop_
_entity.id
_entity.type
_entity.pdbx_description
1 polymer ?
#
loop_
_entity_poly.entity_id
_entity_poly.type
_entity_poly.pdbx_seq_one_letter_code
_entity_poly.pdbx_strand_id
1 'polypeptide(L)' 'MKNITVTVGDDVHRRARVRAAERGTSVSAAVRDFLIRWSGEETEFDRRKRLQDETLRDVDMFRAGDRLPREEIYRRGPVR' A
#
# COMPACT_ATOMS: atom_id res chain seq x y z
N MET A 1 3.00 -4.49 27.10
CA MET A 1 1.81 -4.58 26.23
C MET A 1 0.64 -3.95 26.96
N LYS A 2 -0.25 -3.23 26.26
CA LYS A 2 -1.49 -2.69 26.84
C LYS A 2 -2.65 -3.60 26.45
N ASN A 3 -3.51 -3.96 27.40
CA ASN A 3 -4.69 -4.78 27.13
C ASN A 3 -5.90 -3.86 26.88
N ILE A 4 -6.69 -4.19 25.87
CA ILE A 4 -7.93 -3.46 25.54
C ILE A 4 -9.07 -4.47 25.64
N THR A 5 -10.06 -4.16 26.47
CA THR A 5 -11.32 -4.91 26.55
C THR A 5 -12.34 -4.22 25.67
N VAL A 6 -12.89 -4.95 24.69
CA VAL A 6 -13.93 -4.43 23.78
C VAL A 6 -15.15 -5.33 23.88
N THR A 7 -16.30 -4.74 24.16
CA THR A 7 -17.58 -5.43 24.09
C THR A 7 -18.06 -5.43 22.64
N VAL A 8 -18.33 -6.62 22.10
CA VAL A 8 -18.89 -6.80 20.75
C VAL A 8 -20.14 -7.66 20.84
N GLY A 9 -21.05 -7.52 19.89
CA GLY A 9 -22.21 -8.42 19.80
C GLY A 9 -21.80 -9.88 19.59
N ASP A 10 -22.56 -10.81 20.14
CA ASP A 10 -22.28 -12.25 20.07
C ASP A 10 -22.19 -12.76 18.62
N ASP A 11 -22.99 -12.19 17.72
CA ASP A 11 -22.96 -12.52 16.30
C ASP A 11 -21.63 -12.12 15.64
N VAL A 12 -21.08 -10.96 16.04
CA VAL A 12 -19.81 -10.43 15.55
C VAL A 12 -18.67 -11.26 16.11
N HIS A 13 -18.71 -11.60 17.40
CA HIS A 13 -17.70 -12.44 18.04
C HIS A 13 -17.62 -13.83 17.39
N ARG A 14 -18.78 -14.45 17.13
CA ARG A 14 -18.87 -15.76 16.46
C ARG A 14 -18.30 -15.71 15.05
N ARG A 15 -18.71 -14.73 14.24
CA ARG A 15 -18.20 -14.57 12.87
C ARG A 15 -16.70 -14.29 12.84
N ALA A 16 -16.20 -13.45 13.74
CA ALA A 16 -14.78 -13.17 13.87
C ALA A 16 -13.98 -14.44 14.20
N ARG A 17 -14.49 -15.28 15.11
CA ARG A 17 -13.85 -16.55 15.48
C ARG A 17 -13.78 -17.53 14.31
N VAL A 18 -14.88 -17.71 13.57
CA VAL A 18 -14.91 -18.58 12.37
C VAL A 18 -13.90 -18.09 11.34
N ARG A 19 -13.92 -16.78 11.03
CA ARG A 19 -13.03 -16.19 10.03
C ARG A 19 -11.55 -16.21 10.44
N ALA A 20 -11.27 -16.13 11.73
CA ALA A 20 -9.92 -16.26 12.25
C ALA A 20 -9.41 -17.70 12.09
N ALA A 21 -10.24 -18.69 12.45
CA ALA A 21 -9.91 -20.10 12.28
C ALA A 21 -9.68 -20.48 10.80
N GLU A 22 -10.52 -20.02 9.88
CA GLU A 22 -10.33 -20.21 8.43
C GLU A 22 -8.99 -19.69 7.92
N ARG A 23 -8.47 -18.63 8.53
CA ARG A 23 -7.22 -17.97 8.16
C ARG A 23 -6.02 -18.46 8.97
N GLY A 24 -6.20 -19.47 9.83
CA GLY A 24 -5.16 -19.97 10.71
C GLY A 24 -4.64 -18.93 11.72
N THR A 25 -5.47 -17.95 12.09
CA THR A 25 -5.11 -16.84 12.99
C THR A 25 -6.05 -16.78 14.19
N SER A 26 -5.72 -15.94 15.18
CA SER A 26 -6.59 -15.67 16.33
C SER A 26 -7.39 -14.39 16.13
N VAL A 27 -8.52 -14.27 16.83
CA VAL A 27 -9.32 -13.03 16.84
C VAL A 27 -8.49 -11.85 17.35
N SER A 28 -7.66 -12.07 18.37
CA SER A 28 -6.76 -11.04 18.90
C SER A 28 -5.70 -10.59 17.89
N ALA A 29 -5.15 -11.52 17.09
CA ALA A 29 -4.23 -11.18 16.00
C ALA A 29 -4.93 -10.38 14.90
N ALA A 30 -6.14 -10.78 14.50
CA ALA A 30 -6.94 -10.05 13.51
C ALA A 30 -7.31 -8.63 14.00
N VAL A 31 -7.63 -8.47 15.28
CA VAL A 31 -7.90 -7.16 15.90
C VAL A 31 -6.63 -6.31 15.95
N ARG A 32 -5.48 -6.91 16.29
CA ARG A 32 -4.19 -6.21 16.25
C ARG A 32 -3.88 -5.68 14.85
N ASP A 33 -3.99 -6.52 13.83
CA ASP A 33 -3.71 -6.13 12.44
C ASP A 33 -4.73 -5.10 11.91
N PHE A 34 -5.98 -5.16 12.38
CA PHE A 34 -6.96 -4.13 12.11
C PHE A 34 -6.58 -2.81 12.77
N LEU A 35 -6.21 -2.82 14.05
CA LEU A 35 -5.82 -1.62 14.78
C LEU A 35 -4.56 -0.97 14.20
N ILE A 36 -3.58 -1.77 13.76
CA ILE A 36 -2.37 -1.26 13.07
C ILE A 36 -2.75 -0.55 11.77
N ARG A 37 -3.62 -1.15 10.95
CA ARG A 37 -4.11 -0.51 9.72
C ARG A 37 -4.98 0.72 10.02
N TRP A 38 -5.76 0.67 11.09
CA TRP A 38 -6.66 1.74 11.51
C TRP A 38 -5.91 2.95 12.08
N SER A 39 -4.84 2.72 12.84
CA SER A 39 -4.06 3.80 13.47
C SER A 39 -3.28 4.64 12.47
N GLY A 40 -3.23 4.24 11.20
CA GLY A 40 -2.79 5.12 10.12
C GLY A 40 -1.39 5.68 10.32
N GLU A 41 -0.47 4.92 10.94
CA GLU A 41 0.95 5.17 10.70
C GLU A 41 1.12 4.98 9.21
N GLU A 42 1.29 6.12 8.53
CA GLU A 42 1.38 6.31 7.08
C GLU A 42 1.80 5.00 6.41
N THR A 43 0.83 4.32 5.79
CA THR A 43 1.12 2.99 5.28
C THR A 43 2.29 3.12 4.30
N GLU A 44 3.13 2.10 4.16
CA GLU A 44 4.19 2.12 3.14
C GLU A 44 3.61 2.39 1.73
N PHE A 45 2.30 2.18 1.54
CA PHE A 45 1.58 2.65 0.37
C PHE A 45 1.37 4.18 0.34
N ASP A 46 0.88 4.79 1.42
CA ASP A 46 0.71 6.25 1.53
C ASP A 46 2.04 6.99 1.42
N ARG A 47 3.10 6.44 2.04
CA ARG A 47 4.48 6.94 1.93
C ARG A 47 5.01 6.86 0.50
N ARG A 48 4.81 5.71 -0.16
CA ARG A 48 5.20 5.54 -1.57
C ARG A 48 4.40 6.43 -2.51
N LYS A 49 3.10 6.63 -2.23
CA LYS A 49 2.25 7.55 -2.98
C LYS A 49 2.74 8.99 -2.85
N ARG A 50 3.10 9.42 -1.64
CA ARG A 50 3.69 10.75 -1.41
C ARG A 50 5.01 10.92 -2.17
N LEU A 51 5.92 9.94 -2.07
CA LEU A 51 7.19 9.97 -2.80
C LEU A 51 7.00 10.01 -4.32
N GLN A 52 6.00 9.28 -4.83
CA GLN A 52 5.63 9.33 -6.24
C GLN A 52 5.11 10.71 -6.64
N ASP A 53 4.19 11.29 -5.86
CA ASP A 53 3.65 12.62 -6.11
C ASP A 53 4.73 13.70 -6.07
N GLU A 54 5.69 13.60 -5.15
CA GLU A 54 6.87 14.48 -5.09
C GLU A 54 7.76 14.31 -6.33
N THR A 55 8.10 13.08 -6.70
CA THR A 55 8.94 12.81 -7.87
C THR A 55 8.28 13.28 -9.17
N LEU A 56 6.97 13.11 -9.30
CA LEU A 56 6.23 13.53 -10.50
C LEU A 56 6.06 15.05 -10.59
N ARG A 57 6.03 15.77 -9.45
CA ARG A 57 6.03 17.24 -9.46
C ARG A 57 7.30 17.82 -10.06
N ASP A 58 8.44 17.15 -9.88
CA ASP A 58 9.71 17.58 -10.48
C ASP A 58 9.79 17.30 -12.00
N VAL A 59 8.81 16.57 -12.56
CA VAL A 59 8.71 16.30 -14.00
C VAL A 59 7.86 17.37 -14.68
N ASP A 60 8.43 18.56 -14.88
CA ASP A 60 7.72 19.71 -15.47
C ASP A 60 7.45 19.58 -16.98
N MET A 61 8.32 18.89 -17.74
CA MET A 61 8.22 18.86 -19.21
C MET A 61 8.47 17.46 -19.77
N PHE A 62 7.50 16.58 -19.57
CA PHE A 62 7.43 15.35 -20.34
C PHE A 62 6.46 15.53 -21.51
N ARG A 63 6.98 15.72 -22.73
CA ARG A 63 6.17 15.64 -23.96
C ARG A 63 6.57 14.41 -24.76
N ALA A 64 5.59 13.55 -25.03
CA ALA A 64 5.81 12.35 -25.84
C ALA A 64 6.30 12.68 -27.27
N GLY A 65 6.01 13.88 -27.78
CA GLY A 65 6.48 14.37 -29.08
C GLY A 65 7.98 14.74 -29.13
N ASP A 66 8.60 15.02 -27.98
CA ASP A 66 10.05 15.26 -27.88
C ASP A 66 10.84 13.94 -27.81
N ARG A 67 10.15 12.80 -27.86
CA ARG A 67 10.80 11.49 -27.97
C ARG A 67 11.46 11.39 -29.33
N LEU A 68 12.75 11.06 -29.32
CA LEU A 68 13.49 10.79 -30.54
C LEU A 68 12.77 9.70 -31.35
N PRO A 69 12.55 9.92 -32.66
CA PRO A 69 12.00 8.88 -33.52
C PRO A 69 12.94 7.68 -33.52
N ARG A 70 12.35 6.50 -33.69
CA ARG A 70 13.03 5.21 -33.53
C ARG A 70 14.31 5.12 -34.37
N GLU A 71 14.26 5.69 -35.56
CA GLU A 71 15.30 5.73 -36.57
C GLU A 71 16.51 6.55 -36.10
N GLU A 72 16.27 7.61 -35.34
CA GLU A 72 17.30 8.49 -34.78
C GLU A 72 17.93 7.89 -33.52
N ILE A 73 17.16 7.12 -32.74
CA ILE A 73 17.69 6.30 -31.64
C ILE A 73 18.67 5.25 -32.18
N TYR A 74 18.31 4.54 -33.25
CA TYR A 74 19.21 3.56 -33.87
C TYR A 74 20.49 4.20 -34.42
N ARG A 75 20.40 5.41 -34.98
CA ARG A 75 21.56 6.14 -35.50
C ARG A 75 22.54 6.55 -34.39
N ARG A 76 22.05 6.84 -33.19
CA ARG A 76 22.87 7.27 -32.05
C ARG A 76 23.72 6.15 -31.45
N GLY A 77 23.44 4.89 -31.81
CA GLY A 77 24.12 3.70 -31.30
C GLY A 77 23.72 3.35 -29.86
N PRO A 78 24.04 2.13 -29.38
CA PRO A 78 23.67 1.73 -28.03
C PRO A 78 24.37 2.62 -26.99
N VAL A 79 23.61 3.09 -26.00
CA VAL A 79 24.16 3.76 -24.83
C VAL A 79 24.92 2.69 -24.03
N ARG A 80 26.25 2.83 -23.93
CA ARG A 80 27.07 1.96 -23.09
C ARG A 80 26.91 2.29 -21.62
#